data_AF-A0AAD4FRJ8-F1
#
_entry.id   AF-A0AAD4FRJ8-F1
#
_cell.length_a   1.000
_cell.length_b   1.000
_cell.length_c   1.000
_cell.angle_alpha   90.00
_cell.angle_beta   90.00
_cell.angle_gamma   90.00
#
_symmetry.space_group_name_H-M   'P 1'
#
loop_
_entity.id
_entity.type
_entity.pdbx_description
1 polymer ?
#
loop_
_entity_poly.entity_id
_entity_poly.type
_entity_poly.pdbx_seq_one_letter_code
_entity_poly.pdbx_strand_id
1 'polypeptide(L)'
;MPCKKLLLVLPLGLLIYLYFTFTTADAENTRSNSALLTENPVMTTSLLPSKDQVLIEPLLAKKLHCPQLDKAHEVYLYNKAEFISAKAVQWYFDGYDRYVIAETLAAMFGYSAAMKWIITINQFSLYHEQHDALTQNIDSLSYNSDFSKPSHYLTGLSRYQYTHGDHAQPLGQPLNQLPDIAMYHWSEALNNALQAKDMDGAINAIYKLKALITNPTFFPHPIKNSMLYPSLSFLSQPQVTQIVTALLELSPIYVDSKDHHEKPYGAMLANLGLEKTLWRFTKINSNDFKIDPVITALIEQLSTAYPSLNRPPIAKNICKNQIINNDTALNVAPLTVKNSTQPLTPSWQGAHSLFCPKQTFMSKFVSANNHLKRINLSLDDFNTYQALLKNSRELKGVLDQLDESQRTSLLELIYLNKQLSPSEIDVLFNKNITPTDSNFYLLVRRLPIDHQKAILLKYQHRLDNFDYRQISLITNVISYNNNDSDELVSFLISHDFALKPNTSAPDPLWLQLHLLQIEKTRQALPKKALLSLIEHTQLDEIHVNIMYKIKQSNIELYNTLVNEFPKLLLNEPKFLMNIQCEGL
;
A
#
# COMPACT_ATOMS: atom_id res chain seq x y z
N MET A 1 25.50 -3.88 35.38
CA MET A 1 25.79 -3.15 34.13
C MET A 1 24.71 -3.48 33.11
N PRO A 2 23.74 -2.59 32.83
CA PRO A 2 22.63 -2.94 31.94
C PRO A 2 22.87 -2.38 30.53
N CYS A 3 23.01 -3.29 29.55
CA CYS A 3 22.74 -3.00 28.14
C CYS A 3 21.22 -3.07 27.94
N LYS A 4 20.55 -1.92 27.98
CA LYS A 4 19.15 -1.75 27.54
C LYS A 4 19.15 -0.92 26.27
N LYS A 5 19.23 -1.55 25.10
CA LYS A 5 18.84 -0.98 23.79
C LYS A 5 18.61 -2.10 22.78
N LEU A 6 17.40 -2.65 22.73
CA LEU A 6 16.85 -3.27 21.51
C LEU A 6 15.36 -3.52 21.73
N LEU A 7 14.52 -2.53 21.42
CA LEU A 7 13.05 -2.71 21.42
C LEU A 7 12.44 -1.50 20.69
N LEU A 8 12.62 -1.45 19.37
CA LEU A 8 12.03 -0.40 18.52
C LEU A 8 12.04 -0.70 17.01
N VAL A 9 11.97 -1.98 16.59
CA VAL A 9 11.98 -2.34 15.15
C VAL A 9 10.65 -2.94 14.66
N LEU A 10 9.87 -3.58 15.53
CA LEU A 10 8.59 -4.20 15.16
C LEU A 10 7.43 -3.24 14.83
N PRO A 11 7.22 -2.08 15.52
CA PRO A 11 6.15 -1.16 15.14
C PRO A 11 6.52 -0.27 13.94
N LEU A 12 7.81 -0.21 13.55
CA LEU A 12 8.28 0.56 12.39
C LEU A 12 7.91 -0.14 11.08
N GLY A 13 8.03 -1.47 11.02
CA GLY A 13 7.71 -2.27 9.83
C GLY A 13 6.24 -2.21 9.41
N LEU A 14 5.32 -2.10 10.38
CA LEU A 14 3.88 -2.03 10.11
C LEU A 14 3.44 -0.63 9.62
N LEU A 15 4.08 0.44 10.13
CA LEU A 15 3.86 1.82 9.66
C LEU A 15 4.48 2.07 8.28
N ILE A 16 5.65 1.45 8.01
CA ILE A 16 6.25 1.36 6.68
C ILE A 16 5.30 0.60 5.75
N TYR A 17 4.81 -0.58 6.15
CA TYR A 17 3.85 -1.35 5.33
C TYR A 17 2.58 -0.57 4.96
N LEU A 18 1.97 0.14 5.92
CA LEU A 18 0.78 0.97 5.67
C LEU A 18 1.06 2.20 4.79
N TYR A 19 2.25 2.79 4.85
CA TYR A 19 2.64 3.90 3.97
C TYR A 19 3.01 3.41 2.55
N PHE A 20 3.52 2.19 2.42
CA PHE A 20 3.98 1.60 1.16
C PHE A 20 2.84 1.05 0.28
N THR A 21 1.72 0.62 0.88
CA THR A 21 0.56 0.13 0.12
C THR A 21 -0.20 1.24 -0.62
N PHE A 22 0.02 2.52 -0.31
CA PHE A 22 -0.72 3.64 -0.92
C PHE A 22 0.01 4.37 -2.07
N THR A 23 1.28 4.09 -2.38
CA THR A 23 2.09 5.04 -3.20
C THR A 23 3.02 4.44 -4.27
N THR A 24 2.67 3.34 -4.95
CA THR A 24 3.59 2.65 -5.89
C THR A 24 3.14 2.43 -7.35
N ALA A 25 3.26 3.40 -8.28
CA ALA A 25 3.89 3.30 -9.62
C ALA A 25 4.12 4.70 -10.25
N ASP A 26 5.25 4.86 -10.94
CA ASP A 26 5.34 5.81 -12.05
C ASP A 26 6.45 5.49 -13.04
N ALA A 27 6.22 6.09 -14.20
CA ALA A 27 6.64 5.76 -15.55
C ALA A 27 8.10 6.05 -15.95
N GLU A 28 8.55 5.31 -16.98
CA GLU A 28 9.54 5.78 -17.95
C GLU A 28 8.83 6.44 -19.14
N ASN A 29 9.17 7.69 -19.46
CA ASN A 29 9.93 8.02 -20.68
C ASN A 29 10.10 9.54 -20.87
N THR A 30 11.34 10.00 -21.03
CA THR A 30 11.65 11.27 -21.73
C THR A 30 12.90 11.17 -22.61
N ARG A 31 12.65 11.10 -23.94
CA ARG A 31 13.40 11.61 -25.12
C ARG A 31 14.92 11.38 -25.30
N SER A 32 15.31 10.91 -26.50
CA SER A 32 15.92 11.75 -27.57
C SER A 32 16.25 11.02 -28.90
N ASN A 33 15.77 11.60 -30.01
CA ASN A 33 16.16 11.64 -31.43
C ASN A 33 17.35 10.84 -32.01
N SER A 34 17.18 10.27 -33.22
CA SER A 34 17.89 10.70 -34.46
C SER A 34 17.44 9.99 -35.77
N ALA A 35 17.25 10.84 -36.79
CA ALA A 35 17.51 10.69 -38.24
C ALA A 35 16.67 9.79 -39.19
N LEU A 36 15.98 10.51 -40.10
CA LEU A 36 15.79 10.31 -41.55
C LEU A 36 15.24 8.97 -42.09
N LEU A 37 14.08 9.06 -42.75
CA LEU A 37 13.98 8.94 -44.23
C LEU A 37 12.67 9.59 -44.73
N THR A 38 12.84 10.35 -45.81
CA THR A 38 11.87 11.08 -46.63
C THR A 38 10.86 10.17 -47.34
N GLU A 39 9.59 10.58 -47.39
CA GLU A 39 8.81 10.78 -48.63
C GLU A 39 7.42 11.40 -48.31
N ASN A 40 7.17 12.56 -48.91
CA ASN A 40 5.85 13.19 -49.10
C ASN A 40 5.36 12.79 -50.52
N PRO A 41 4.14 13.14 -51.01
CA PRO A 41 2.93 13.67 -50.34
C PRO A 41 1.61 13.01 -50.83
N VAL A 42 0.48 13.22 -50.14
CA VAL A 42 -0.80 13.51 -50.83
C VAL A 42 -1.58 14.55 -50.01
N MET A 43 -1.77 15.72 -50.62
CA MET A 43 -2.74 16.73 -50.20
C MET A 43 -4.16 16.17 -50.35
N THR A 44 -4.98 16.30 -49.30
CA THR A 44 -6.38 16.66 -49.52
C THR A 44 -6.81 17.66 -48.44
N THR A 45 -6.96 18.90 -48.87
CA THR A 45 -7.65 19.98 -48.19
C THR A 45 -9.09 19.57 -47.87
N SER A 46 -9.50 19.67 -46.60
CA SER A 46 -10.91 19.79 -46.25
C SER A 46 -11.07 20.32 -44.81
N LEU A 47 -11.40 21.61 -44.75
CA LEU A 47 -12.30 22.28 -43.79
C LEU A 47 -12.18 21.93 -42.29
N LEU A 48 -11.75 22.93 -41.51
CA LEU A 48 -12.15 23.06 -40.10
C LEU A 48 -13.69 23.05 -39.98
N PRO A 49 -14.21 22.40 -38.93
CA PRO A 49 -15.31 23.00 -38.18
C PRO A 49 -14.94 23.19 -36.70
N SER A 50 -15.13 24.43 -36.28
CA SER A 50 -15.65 24.93 -35.01
C SER A 50 -15.45 24.12 -33.72
N LYS A 51 -14.94 24.84 -32.71
CA LYS A 51 -15.16 24.60 -31.28
C LYS A 51 -16.62 24.24 -31.02
N ASP A 52 -16.86 22.98 -30.70
CA ASP A 52 -17.79 22.52 -29.67
C ASP A 52 -17.23 21.19 -29.20
N GLN A 53 -16.60 21.18 -28.03
CA GLN A 53 -16.29 19.93 -27.34
C GLN A 53 -17.63 19.30 -26.96
N VAL A 54 -18.11 18.39 -27.81
CA VAL A 54 -19.21 17.51 -27.47
C VAL A 54 -18.75 16.67 -26.28
N LEU A 55 -19.25 17.01 -25.10
CA LEU A 55 -19.21 16.16 -23.93
C LEU A 55 -20.00 14.90 -24.31
N ILE A 56 -19.31 13.78 -24.55
CA ILE A 56 -19.98 12.52 -24.82
C ILE A 56 -20.61 12.07 -23.50
N GLU A 57 -21.92 12.30 -23.34
CA GLU A 57 -22.71 11.60 -22.33
C GLU A 57 -22.59 10.09 -22.58
N PRO A 58 -22.16 9.30 -21.58
CA PRO A 58 -22.11 7.86 -21.74
C PRO A 58 -23.53 7.34 -21.96
N LEU A 59 -23.69 6.50 -22.98
CA LEU A 59 -24.95 5.83 -23.29
C LEU A 59 -25.45 5.06 -22.05
N LEU A 60 -26.52 5.56 -21.44
CA LEU A 60 -27.20 4.99 -20.28
C LEU A 60 -27.83 3.64 -20.65
N ALA A 61 -27.11 2.54 -20.42
CA ALA A 61 -27.74 1.24 -20.30
C ALA A 61 -28.38 1.13 -18.91
N LYS A 62 -29.71 1.25 -18.84
CA LYS A 62 -30.50 0.95 -17.63
C LYS A 62 -30.22 -0.49 -17.20
N LYS A 63 -29.46 -0.69 -16.12
CA LYS A 63 -29.46 -1.93 -15.36
C LYS A 63 -29.72 -1.62 -13.90
N LEU A 64 -30.76 -2.24 -13.34
CA LEU A 64 -30.89 -2.34 -11.88
C LEU A 64 -29.65 -3.04 -11.35
N HIS A 65 -28.84 -2.32 -10.59
CA HIS A 65 -27.62 -2.81 -9.98
C HIS A 65 -27.74 -2.59 -8.48
N CYS A 66 -27.50 -3.63 -7.69
CA CYS A 66 -27.38 -3.53 -6.23
C CYS A 66 -25.88 -3.64 -5.91
N PRO A 67 -25.14 -2.51 -5.78
CA PRO A 67 -23.70 -2.55 -5.48
C PRO A 67 -23.37 -3.34 -4.20
N GLN A 68 -24.32 -3.39 -3.27
CA GLN A 68 -24.19 -4.18 -2.04
C GLN A 68 -24.16 -5.69 -2.32
N LEU A 69 -24.81 -6.16 -3.38
CA LEU A 69 -24.80 -7.57 -3.79
C LEU A 69 -23.45 -7.97 -4.37
N ASP A 70 -22.85 -7.13 -5.21
CA ASP A 70 -21.53 -7.40 -5.80
C ASP A 70 -20.45 -7.42 -4.72
N LYS A 71 -20.46 -6.42 -3.84
CA LYS A 71 -19.58 -6.40 -2.66
C LYS A 71 -19.81 -7.63 -1.77
N ALA A 72 -21.06 -8.02 -1.54
CA ALA A 72 -21.37 -9.22 -0.77
C ALA A 72 -20.79 -10.48 -1.44
N HIS A 73 -20.84 -10.59 -2.77
CA HIS A 73 -20.25 -11.71 -3.52
C HIS A 73 -18.72 -11.73 -3.38
N GLU A 74 -18.05 -10.57 -3.48
CA GLU A 74 -16.60 -10.47 -3.27
C GLU A 74 -16.22 -10.90 -1.84
N VAL A 75 -16.93 -10.40 -0.83
CA VAL A 75 -16.73 -10.78 0.58
C VAL A 75 -16.99 -12.27 0.80
N TYR A 76 -18.03 -12.82 0.18
CA TYR A 76 -18.33 -14.24 0.25
C TYR A 76 -17.20 -15.10 -0.31
N LEU A 77 -16.71 -14.80 -1.51
CA LEU A 77 -15.62 -15.53 -2.15
C LEU A 77 -14.32 -15.43 -1.33
N TYR A 78 -14.00 -14.23 -0.83
CA TYR A 78 -12.86 -14.02 0.05
C TYR A 78 -12.98 -14.83 1.35
N ASN A 79 -14.12 -14.76 2.03
CA ASN A 79 -14.35 -15.48 3.30
C ASN A 79 -14.29 -17.00 3.10
N LYS A 80 -14.81 -17.50 1.98
CA LYS A 80 -14.74 -18.92 1.61
C LYS A 80 -13.29 -19.37 1.41
N ALA A 81 -12.51 -18.61 0.63
CA ALA A 81 -11.11 -18.91 0.38
C ALA A 81 -10.27 -18.87 1.67
N GLU A 82 -10.47 -17.86 2.53
CA GLU A 82 -9.77 -17.75 3.82
C GLU A 82 -10.10 -18.92 4.76
N PHE A 83 -11.37 -19.30 4.86
CA PHE A 83 -11.80 -20.38 5.76
C PHE A 83 -11.26 -21.74 5.31
N ILE A 84 -11.39 -22.06 4.01
CA ILE A 84 -10.89 -23.33 3.46
C ILE A 84 -9.36 -23.38 3.59
N SER A 85 -8.67 -22.28 3.27
CA SER A 85 -7.21 -22.20 3.43
C SER A 85 -6.77 -22.39 4.88
N ALA A 86 -7.53 -21.85 5.85
CA ALA A 86 -7.24 -22.06 7.27
C ALA A 86 -7.40 -23.54 7.68
N LYS A 87 -8.45 -24.23 7.22
CA LYS A 87 -8.62 -25.67 7.45
C LYS A 87 -7.55 -26.50 6.74
N ALA A 88 -7.09 -26.06 5.57
CA ALA A 88 -6.04 -26.75 4.81
C ALA A 88 -4.67 -26.78 5.51
N VAL A 89 -4.43 -25.88 6.48
CA VAL A 89 -3.25 -25.96 7.37
C VAL A 89 -3.24 -27.29 8.14
N GLN A 90 -4.41 -27.77 8.58
CA GLN A 90 -4.52 -29.06 9.27
C GLN A 90 -4.15 -30.22 8.33
N TRP A 91 -4.60 -30.17 7.07
CA TRP A 91 -4.25 -31.22 6.09
C TRP A 91 -2.75 -31.30 5.85
N TYR A 92 -2.05 -30.17 5.82
CA TYR A 92 -0.59 -30.21 5.78
C TYR A 92 0.00 -30.98 6.99
N PHE A 93 -0.50 -30.72 8.20
CA PHE A 93 -0.06 -31.42 9.40
C PHE A 93 -0.46 -32.90 9.43
N ASP A 94 -1.57 -33.26 8.78
CA ASP A 94 -2.00 -34.65 8.60
C ASP A 94 -1.15 -35.41 7.57
N GLY A 95 -0.17 -34.74 6.93
CA GLY A 95 0.83 -35.35 6.03
C GLY A 95 0.51 -35.24 4.54
N TYR A 96 -0.51 -34.45 4.16
CA TYR A 96 -0.77 -34.16 2.75
C TYR A 96 0.30 -33.23 2.18
N ASP A 97 0.74 -33.49 0.94
CA ASP A 97 1.76 -32.68 0.28
C ASP A 97 1.29 -31.24 0.11
N ARG A 98 2.10 -30.28 0.59
CA ARG A 98 1.74 -28.86 0.58
C ARG A 98 1.52 -28.30 -0.82
N TYR A 99 2.23 -28.80 -1.83
CA TYR A 99 2.08 -28.31 -3.19
C TYR A 99 0.84 -28.89 -3.86
N VAL A 100 0.46 -30.12 -3.54
CA VAL A 100 -0.84 -30.70 -3.97
C VAL A 100 -2.01 -29.89 -3.41
N ILE A 101 -1.94 -29.49 -2.13
CA ILE A 101 -2.92 -28.58 -1.52
C ILE A 101 -2.92 -27.24 -2.25
N ALA A 102 -1.75 -26.63 -2.47
CA ALA A 102 -1.64 -25.33 -3.11
C ALA A 102 -2.11 -25.32 -4.57
N GLU A 103 -1.83 -26.36 -5.35
CA GLU A 103 -2.37 -26.51 -6.72
C GLU A 103 -3.89 -26.55 -6.71
N THR A 104 -4.48 -27.32 -5.79
CA THR A 104 -5.95 -27.41 -5.66
C THR A 104 -6.55 -26.06 -5.26
N LEU A 105 -5.96 -25.37 -4.27
CA LEU A 105 -6.39 -24.02 -3.88
C LEU A 105 -6.23 -23.01 -5.03
N ALA A 106 -5.18 -23.13 -5.83
CA ALA A 106 -4.92 -22.23 -6.95
C ALA A 106 -5.94 -22.43 -8.09
N ALA A 107 -6.30 -23.69 -8.37
CA ALA A 107 -7.35 -24.02 -9.34
C ALA A 107 -8.72 -23.50 -8.89
N MET A 108 -9.04 -23.57 -7.58
CA MET A 108 -10.35 -23.20 -7.05
C MET A 108 -10.52 -21.71 -6.76
N PHE A 109 -9.48 -21.04 -6.25
CA PHE A 109 -9.55 -19.68 -5.72
C PHE A 109 -8.55 -18.70 -6.37
N GLY A 110 -7.71 -19.19 -7.28
CA GLY A 110 -6.69 -18.40 -7.96
C GLY A 110 -5.31 -18.47 -7.29
N TYR A 111 -4.28 -18.12 -8.06
CA TYR A 111 -2.88 -18.27 -7.66
C TYR A 111 -2.53 -17.42 -6.44
N SER A 112 -3.05 -16.19 -6.34
CA SER A 112 -2.78 -15.28 -5.22
C SER A 112 -3.29 -15.84 -3.88
N ALA A 113 -4.43 -16.55 -3.88
CA ALA A 113 -4.95 -17.20 -2.67
C ALA A 113 -4.06 -18.38 -2.24
N ALA A 114 -3.64 -19.22 -3.19
CA ALA A 114 -2.73 -20.33 -2.92
C ALA A 114 -1.34 -19.88 -2.45
N MET A 115 -0.79 -18.81 -3.05
CA MET A 115 0.49 -18.24 -2.63
C MET A 115 0.41 -17.64 -1.22
N LYS A 116 -0.70 -16.99 -0.87
CA LYS A 116 -0.95 -16.53 0.50
C LYS A 116 -0.91 -17.70 1.49
N TRP A 117 -1.52 -18.84 1.13
CA TRP A 117 -1.47 -20.05 1.95
C TRP A 117 -0.05 -20.61 2.07
N ILE A 118 0.72 -20.71 0.97
CA ILE A 118 2.11 -21.16 0.98
C ILE A 118 3.01 -20.29 1.86
N ILE A 119 2.90 -18.96 1.76
CA ILE A 119 3.66 -18.03 2.61
C ILE A 119 3.33 -18.29 4.08
N THR A 120 2.05 -18.54 4.38
CA THR A 120 1.59 -18.81 5.74
C THR A 120 2.09 -20.15 6.27
N ILE A 121 1.99 -21.24 5.50
CA ILE A 121 2.37 -22.59 5.95
C ILE A 121 3.88 -22.71 6.18
N ASN A 122 4.70 -21.98 5.40
CA ASN A 122 6.16 -21.93 5.57
C ASN A 122 6.60 -21.29 6.90
N GLN A 123 5.67 -20.76 7.70
CA GLN A 123 5.93 -20.16 9.02
C GLN A 123 5.38 -21.01 10.17
N PHE A 124 4.75 -22.14 9.86
CA PHE A 124 4.25 -23.10 10.84
C PHE A 124 5.09 -24.37 10.83
N SER A 125 5.27 -24.96 12.02
CA SER A 125 6.03 -26.20 12.20
C SER A 125 5.27 -27.15 13.10
N LEU A 126 5.31 -28.44 12.76
CA LEU A 126 4.80 -29.53 13.59
C LEU A 126 5.54 -29.66 14.92
N TYR A 127 6.77 -29.15 14.99
CA TYR A 127 7.63 -29.22 16.17
C TYR A 127 7.62 -27.93 16.99
N HIS A 128 6.75 -26.97 16.65
CA HIS A 128 6.62 -25.72 17.38
C HIS A 128 5.77 -25.89 18.65
N GLU A 129 6.12 -25.21 19.74
CA GLU A 129 5.38 -25.31 21.01
C GLU A 129 3.90 -24.91 20.90
N GLN A 130 3.55 -24.07 19.94
CA GLN A 130 2.16 -23.63 19.70
C GLN A 130 1.40 -24.51 18.71
N HIS A 131 1.98 -25.63 18.25
CA HIS A 131 1.32 -26.54 17.30
C HIS A 131 -0.05 -27.00 17.81
N ASP A 132 -0.13 -27.52 19.03
CA ASP A 132 -1.39 -28.00 19.61
C ASP A 132 -2.44 -26.88 19.72
N ALA A 133 -2.00 -25.68 20.12
CA ALA A 133 -2.88 -24.51 20.22
C ALA A 133 -3.38 -24.04 18.85
N LEU A 134 -2.54 -24.12 17.82
CA LEU A 134 -2.90 -23.83 16.44
C LEU A 134 -3.94 -24.83 15.93
N THR A 135 -3.68 -26.13 16.08
CA THR A 135 -4.58 -27.22 15.66
C THR A 135 -5.94 -27.09 16.36
N GLN A 136 -5.97 -26.91 17.69
CA GLN A 136 -7.20 -26.65 18.43
C GLN A 136 -7.94 -25.40 17.94
N ASN A 137 -7.20 -24.34 17.60
CA ASN A 137 -7.83 -23.13 17.06
C ASN A 137 -8.47 -23.39 15.71
N ILE A 138 -7.76 -24.07 14.80
CA ILE A 138 -8.28 -24.46 13.48
C ILE A 138 -9.54 -25.32 13.64
N ASP A 139 -9.54 -26.30 14.53
CA ASP A 139 -10.69 -27.16 14.80
C ASP A 139 -11.90 -26.36 15.29
N SER A 140 -11.67 -25.38 16.17
CA SER A 140 -12.71 -24.50 16.69
C SER A 140 -13.30 -23.52 15.67
N LEU A 141 -12.65 -23.34 14.51
CA LEU A 141 -13.14 -22.41 13.48
C LEU A 141 -14.50 -22.88 12.96
N SER A 142 -15.45 -21.94 12.94
CA SER A 142 -16.76 -22.10 12.34
C SER A 142 -17.00 -21.07 11.24
N TYR A 143 -17.78 -21.47 10.23
CA TYR A 143 -18.13 -20.60 9.11
C TYR A 143 -19.59 -20.16 9.19
N ASN A 144 -19.79 -18.86 9.32
CA ASN A 144 -21.10 -18.22 9.24
C ASN A 144 -21.12 -17.23 8.08
N SER A 145 -22.23 -17.21 7.33
CA SER A 145 -22.43 -16.30 6.20
C SER A 145 -22.63 -14.86 6.67
N ASP A 146 -21.53 -14.18 6.98
CA ASP A 146 -21.48 -12.73 7.14
C ASP A 146 -20.88 -12.11 5.88
N PHE A 147 -21.71 -11.35 5.16
CA PHE A 147 -21.32 -10.66 3.93
C PHE A 147 -20.99 -9.18 4.14
N SER A 148 -21.14 -8.69 5.38
CA SER A 148 -20.89 -7.29 5.71
C SER A 148 -19.40 -6.95 5.77
N LYS A 149 -18.57 -7.93 6.11
CA LYS A 149 -17.13 -7.75 6.30
C LYS A 149 -16.31 -8.99 5.91
N PRO A 150 -15.08 -8.79 5.42
CA PRO A 150 -14.09 -9.84 5.30
C PRO A 150 -13.78 -10.50 6.66
N SER A 151 -13.67 -11.82 6.67
CA SER A 151 -13.24 -12.65 7.79
C SER A 151 -11.82 -13.12 7.52
N HIS A 152 -10.93 -12.88 8.48
CA HIS A 152 -9.49 -13.14 8.34
C HIS A 152 -9.12 -14.49 8.98
N TYR A 153 -9.71 -15.59 8.51
CA TYR A 153 -9.50 -16.91 9.12
C TYR A 153 -8.03 -17.35 9.04
N LEU A 154 -7.46 -17.41 7.83
CA LEU A 154 -6.07 -17.79 7.62
C LEU A 154 -5.12 -16.76 8.21
N THR A 155 -5.33 -15.46 7.92
CA THR A 155 -4.48 -14.40 8.45
C THR A 155 -4.51 -14.33 9.98
N GLY A 156 -5.63 -14.67 10.62
CA GLY A 156 -5.75 -14.73 12.08
C GLY A 156 -4.92 -15.83 12.74
N LEU A 157 -4.42 -16.80 11.96
CA LEU A 157 -3.50 -17.81 12.46
C LEU A 157 -2.07 -17.28 12.61
N SER A 158 -1.76 -16.08 12.11
CA SER A 158 -0.39 -15.55 12.13
C SER A 158 0.22 -15.44 13.53
N ARG A 159 -0.61 -15.32 14.57
CA ARG A 159 -0.19 -15.33 15.97
C ARG A 159 0.48 -16.64 16.43
N TYR A 160 0.28 -17.74 15.69
CA TYR A 160 0.86 -19.05 15.99
C TYR A 160 2.16 -19.33 15.21
N GLN A 161 2.58 -18.37 14.40
CA GLN A 161 3.80 -18.49 13.60
C GLN A 161 5.00 -18.51 14.52
N TYR A 162 6.05 -19.22 14.10
CA TYR A 162 7.32 -19.11 14.79
C TYR A 162 7.88 -17.70 14.57
N THR A 163 7.84 -16.88 15.63
CA THR A 163 8.56 -15.63 15.69
C THR A 163 9.90 -15.88 16.36
N HIS A 164 11.01 -15.51 15.72
CA HIS A 164 12.30 -15.41 16.42
C HIS A 164 12.14 -14.37 17.54
N GLY A 165 11.84 -14.81 18.76
CA GLY A 165 11.85 -13.93 19.92
C GLY A 165 13.29 -13.61 20.27
N ASP A 166 13.69 -12.33 20.21
CA ASP A 166 14.83 -11.63 20.84
C ASP A 166 16.15 -12.38 21.16
N HIS A 167 16.39 -13.53 20.56
CA HIS A 167 17.52 -14.40 20.80
C HIS A 167 18.19 -14.63 19.46
N ALA A 168 19.28 -13.90 19.26
CA ALA A 168 20.25 -14.09 18.19
C ALA A 168 20.94 -15.46 18.34
N GLN A 169 20.21 -16.55 18.13
CA GLN A 169 20.83 -17.84 17.92
C GLN A 169 21.30 -17.90 16.46
N PRO A 170 22.52 -18.43 16.19
CA PRO A 170 22.97 -18.65 14.83
C PRO A 170 22.00 -19.62 14.12
N LEU A 171 21.54 -19.22 12.92
CA LEU A 171 20.53 -19.91 12.09
C LEU A 171 20.72 -21.44 11.93
N GLY A 172 21.93 -21.95 12.16
CA GLY A 172 22.23 -23.39 12.08
C GLY A 172 21.59 -24.25 13.18
N GLN A 173 21.25 -23.70 14.36
CA GLN A 173 20.65 -24.48 15.46
C GLN A 173 19.12 -24.66 15.34
N PRO A 174 18.31 -23.63 14.98
CA PRO A 174 16.86 -23.78 14.82
C PRO A 174 16.44 -24.68 13.64
N LEU A 175 17.22 -24.70 12.56
CA LEU A 175 16.84 -25.39 11.32
C LEU A 175 16.86 -26.92 11.40
N ASN A 176 17.69 -27.49 12.27
CA ASN A 176 17.70 -28.94 12.50
C ASN A 176 16.50 -29.39 13.36
N GLN A 177 15.87 -28.47 14.09
CA GLN A 177 14.73 -28.74 14.96
C GLN A 177 13.40 -28.38 14.30
N LEU A 178 13.40 -27.44 13.34
CA LEU A 178 12.22 -26.94 12.65
C LEU A 178 12.45 -26.95 11.11
N PRO A 179 12.58 -28.12 10.47
CA PRO A 179 12.88 -28.21 9.04
C PRO A 179 11.78 -27.59 8.17
N ASP A 180 10.52 -27.63 8.61
CA ASP A 180 9.34 -27.13 7.88
C ASP A 180 9.42 -25.63 7.55
N ILE A 181 10.04 -24.85 8.43
CA ILE A 181 10.13 -23.39 8.33
C ILE A 181 11.48 -22.91 7.77
N ALA A 182 12.29 -23.82 7.25
CA ALA A 182 13.64 -23.49 6.75
C ALA A 182 13.62 -22.44 5.64
N MET A 183 12.63 -22.50 4.74
CA MET A 183 12.48 -21.56 3.65
C MET A 183 12.20 -20.13 4.15
N TYR A 184 11.36 -20.01 5.18
CA TYR A 184 11.09 -18.74 5.83
C TYR A 184 12.36 -18.17 6.49
N HIS A 185 13.10 -18.99 7.24
CA HIS A 185 14.32 -18.55 7.90
C HIS A 185 15.41 -18.07 6.96
N TRP A 186 15.66 -18.80 5.86
CA TRP A 186 16.67 -18.35 4.89
C TRP A 186 16.23 -17.11 4.12
N SER A 187 14.92 -16.90 3.95
CA SER A 187 14.39 -15.65 3.37
C SER A 187 14.62 -14.46 4.32
N GLU A 188 14.38 -14.65 5.61
CA GLU A 188 14.69 -13.63 6.63
C GLU A 188 16.20 -13.39 6.78
N ALA A 189 17.00 -14.45 6.73
CA ALA A 189 18.46 -14.35 6.76
C ALA A 189 19.00 -13.53 5.57
N LEU A 190 18.44 -13.73 4.38
CA LEU A 190 18.76 -12.92 3.20
C LEU A 190 18.43 -11.44 3.45
N ASN A 191 17.22 -11.13 3.94
CA ASN A 191 16.82 -9.76 4.24
C ASN A 191 17.77 -9.10 5.25
N ASN A 192 18.08 -9.80 6.34
CA ASN A 192 18.98 -9.32 7.38
C ASN A 192 20.41 -9.09 6.86
N ALA A 193 20.94 -10.02 6.06
CA ALA A 193 22.26 -9.88 5.45
C ALA A 193 22.33 -8.68 4.50
N LEU A 194 21.31 -8.47 3.66
CA LEU A 194 21.23 -7.32 2.76
C LEU A 194 21.15 -5.99 3.53
N GLN A 195 20.37 -5.93 4.61
CA GLN A 195 20.31 -4.76 5.50
C GLN A 195 21.65 -4.48 6.18
N ALA A 196 22.37 -5.53 6.60
CA ALA A 196 23.70 -5.43 7.18
C ALA A 196 24.82 -5.17 6.15
N LYS A 197 24.49 -5.09 4.85
CA LYS A 197 25.45 -5.00 3.73
C LYS A 197 26.45 -6.18 3.71
N ASP A 198 26.04 -7.34 4.24
CA ASP A 198 26.80 -8.59 4.26
C ASP A 198 26.51 -9.41 2.99
N MET A 199 27.37 -9.24 1.98
CA MET A 199 27.22 -9.91 0.68
C MET A 199 27.43 -11.42 0.77
N ASP A 200 28.38 -11.88 1.59
CA ASP A 200 28.67 -13.31 1.73
C ASP A 200 27.51 -14.01 2.44
N GLY A 201 26.96 -13.38 3.48
CA GLY A 201 25.74 -13.83 4.15
C GLY A 201 24.54 -13.90 3.20
N ALA A 202 24.36 -12.88 2.36
CA ALA A 202 23.27 -12.84 1.37
C ALA A 202 23.40 -13.96 0.32
N ILE A 203 24.59 -14.16 -0.26
CA ILE A 203 24.84 -15.22 -1.24
C ILE A 203 24.68 -16.62 -0.61
N ASN A 204 25.16 -16.82 0.61
CA ASN A 204 24.96 -18.07 1.33
C ASN A 204 23.46 -18.34 1.58
N ALA A 205 22.68 -17.32 1.97
CA ALA A 205 21.24 -17.46 2.13
C ALA A 205 20.53 -17.85 0.82
N ILE A 206 20.91 -17.25 -0.31
CA ILE A 206 20.41 -17.61 -1.65
C ILE A 206 20.74 -19.07 -1.98
N TYR A 207 21.98 -19.51 -1.74
CA TYR A 207 22.39 -20.89 -1.95
C TYR A 207 21.57 -21.88 -1.11
N LYS A 208 21.29 -21.53 0.16
CA LYS A 208 20.45 -22.36 1.03
C LYS A 208 18.99 -22.39 0.59
N LEU A 209 18.45 -21.28 0.10
CA LEU A 209 17.11 -21.24 -0.50
C LEU A 209 17.03 -22.15 -1.72
N LYS A 210 18.04 -22.13 -2.61
CA LYS A 210 18.10 -22.99 -3.80
C LYS A 210 17.90 -24.47 -3.46
N ALA A 211 18.51 -24.94 -2.37
CA ALA A 211 18.40 -26.33 -1.93
C ALA A 211 17.00 -26.71 -1.40
N LEU A 212 16.17 -25.73 -1.04
CA LEU A 212 14.83 -25.93 -0.48
C LEU A 212 13.70 -25.81 -1.51
N ILE A 213 14.01 -25.34 -2.72
CA ILE A 213 13.01 -25.17 -3.79
C ILE A 213 12.78 -26.51 -4.47
N THR A 214 11.64 -27.13 -4.15
CA THR A 214 11.17 -28.35 -4.83
C THR A 214 10.04 -28.10 -5.82
N ASN A 215 9.31 -26.98 -5.67
CA ASN A 215 8.32 -26.51 -6.63
C ASN A 215 8.53 -24.99 -6.88
N PRO A 216 9.15 -24.60 -8.02
CA PRO A 216 9.42 -23.19 -8.34
C PRO A 216 8.15 -22.33 -8.49
N THR A 217 7.04 -22.91 -8.95
CA THR A 217 5.78 -22.18 -9.14
C THR A 217 5.24 -21.64 -7.83
N PHE A 218 5.39 -22.41 -6.74
CA PHE A 218 4.97 -22.00 -5.40
C PHE A 218 6.15 -21.52 -4.53
N PHE A 219 7.25 -21.06 -5.15
CA PHE A 219 8.32 -20.41 -4.40
C PHE A 219 7.94 -18.96 -4.07
N PRO A 220 7.92 -18.55 -2.79
CA PRO A 220 7.67 -17.16 -2.39
C PRO A 220 8.88 -16.29 -2.72
N HIS A 221 9.02 -15.94 -4.01
CA HIS A 221 10.21 -15.30 -4.55
C HIS A 221 10.53 -13.99 -3.83
N PRO A 222 11.76 -13.79 -3.30
CA PRO A 222 12.12 -12.59 -2.52
C PRO A 222 11.91 -11.25 -3.23
N ILE A 223 11.99 -11.19 -4.57
CA ILE A 223 11.75 -9.98 -5.36
C ILE A 223 10.33 -9.44 -5.16
N LYS A 224 9.36 -10.31 -4.86
CA LYS A 224 7.98 -9.91 -4.56
C LYS A 224 7.81 -9.38 -3.14
N ASN A 225 8.82 -9.55 -2.27
CA ASN A 225 8.81 -8.98 -0.94
C ASN A 225 9.21 -7.51 -1.03
N SER A 226 8.28 -6.61 -0.69
CA SER A 226 8.52 -5.17 -0.71
C SER A 226 9.67 -4.72 0.21
N MET A 227 10.02 -5.52 1.22
CA MET A 227 11.14 -5.24 2.14
C MET A 227 12.52 -5.53 1.53
N LEU A 228 12.57 -6.30 0.44
CA LEU A 228 13.83 -6.56 -0.27
C LEU A 228 14.37 -5.28 -0.91
N TYR A 229 13.49 -4.46 -1.49
CA TYR A 229 13.89 -3.29 -2.25
C TYR A 229 14.65 -2.23 -1.44
N PRO A 230 14.18 -1.79 -0.25
CA PRO A 230 14.97 -0.92 0.62
C PRO A 230 16.37 -1.49 0.88
N SER A 231 16.45 -2.79 1.17
CA SER A 231 17.70 -3.48 1.47
C SER A 231 18.68 -3.48 0.29
N LEU A 232 18.20 -3.77 -0.92
CA LEU A 232 18.99 -3.73 -2.14
C LEU A 232 19.48 -2.33 -2.48
N SER A 233 18.67 -1.30 -2.21
CA SER A 233 19.06 0.06 -2.52
C SER A 233 20.35 0.47 -1.82
N PHE A 234 20.68 -0.07 -0.64
CA PHE A 234 21.89 0.30 0.09
C PHE A 234 23.18 -0.24 -0.54
N LEU A 235 23.06 -1.16 -1.50
CA LEU A 235 24.20 -1.82 -2.15
C LEU A 235 24.67 -1.07 -3.40
N SER A 236 25.93 -1.24 -3.80
CA SER A 236 26.43 -0.72 -5.07
C SER A 236 25.76 -1.39 -6.28
N GLN A 237 25.76 -0.74 -7.44
CA GLN A 237 25.12 -1.29 -8.65
C GLN A 237 25.59 -2.70 -9.03
N PRO A 238 26.90 -3.03 -8.96
CA PRO A 238 27.37 -4.39 -9.19
C PRO A 238 26.81 -5.41 -8.18
N GLN A 239 26.73 -5.04 -6.91
CA GLN A 239 26.17 -5.91 -5.85
C GLN A 239 24.66 -6.14 -6.04
N VAL A 240 23.90 -5.10 -6.41
CA VAL A 240 22.48 -5.23 -6.75
C VAL A 240 22.29 -6.20 -7.91
N THR A 241 23.07 -6.02 -8.98
CA THR A 241 23.02 -6.89 -10.18
C THR A 241 23.35 -8.33 -9.81
N GLN A 242 24.37 -8.56 -8.99
CA GLN A 242 24.75 -9.89 -8.52
C GLN A 242 23.63 -10.57 -7.72
N ILE A 243 23.06 -9.89 -6.72
CA ILE A 243 22.01 -10.45 -5.87
C ILE A 243 20.75 -10.75 -6.69
N VAL A 244 20.31 -9.81 -7.52
CA VAL A 244 19.07 -10.01 -8.29
C VAL A 244 19.24 -11.10 -9.34
N THR A 245 20.39 -11.18 -10.01
CA THR A 245 20.67 -12.29 -10.93
C THR A 245 20.62 -13.63 -10.21
N ALA A 246 21.28 -13.75 -9.06
CA ALA A 246 21.28 -14.98 -8.27
C ALA A 246 19.87 -15.36 -7.77
N LEU A 247 19.01 -14.39 -7.45
CA LEU A 247 17.62 -14.64 -7.09
C LEU A 247 16.77 -15.11 -8.27
N LEU A 248 16.97 -14.55 -9.47
CA LEU A 248 16.26 -14.94 -10.68
C LEU A 248 16.68 -16.34 -11.18
N GLU A 249 17.89 -16.78 -10.86
CA GLU A 249 18.34 -18.16 -11.09
C GLU A 249 17.64 -19.19 -10.20
N LEU A 250 17.04 -18.77 -9.07
CA LEU A 250 16.32 -19.69 -8.18
C LEU A 250 15.00 -20.15 -8.80
N SER A 251 14.25 -19.21 -9.40
CA SER A 251 12.93 -19.46 -9.98
C SER A 251 12.50 -18.29 -10.85
N PRO A 252 11.72 -18.51 -11.91
CA PRO A 252 10.96 -17.44 -12.56
C PRO A 252 10.08 -16.68 -11.58
N ILE A 253 9.84 -15.40 -11.85
CA ILE A 253 8.86 -14.60 -11.10
C ILE A 253 7.49 -14.82 -11.71
N TYR A 254 6.70 -15.71 -11.10
CA TYR A 254 5.35 -16.01 -11.57
C TYR A 254 4.34 -14.94 -11.18
N VAL A 255 3.35 -14.66 -12.00
CA VAL A 255 2.33 -13.62 -11.77
C VAL A 255 1.00 -14.11 -12.29
N ASP A 256 -0.08 -13.82 -11.57
CA ASP A 256 -1.42 -14.22 -12.02
C ASP A 256 -1.80 -13.38 -13.24
N SER A 257 -2.26 -14.03 -14.31
CA SER A 257 -2.69 -13.40 -15.55
C SER A 257 -3.80 -12.35 -15.38
N LYS A 258 -4.60 -12.45 -14.31
CA LYS A 258 -5.65 -11.49 -13.96
C LYS A 258 -5.14 -10.35 -13.07
N ASP A 259 -3.89 -10.44 -12.62
CA ASP A 259 -3.30 -9.53 -11.66
C ASP A 259 -2.37 -8.54 -12.36
N HIS A 260 -2.46 -7.26 -11.96
CA HIS A 260 -1.70 -6.17 -12.58
C HIS A 260 -0.37 -5.89 -11.86
N HIS A 261 -0.05 -6.66 -10.81
CA HIS A 261 1.16 -6.49 -10.00
C HIS A 261 2.49 -6.75 -10.75
N GLU A 262 2.49 -7.18 -12.02
CA GLU A 262 3.70 -7.19 -12.87
C GLU A 262 4.37 -5.82 -12.99
N LYS A 263 3.56 -4.77 -13.14
CA LYS A 263 4.02 -3.41 -13.38
C LYS A 263 4.83 -2.84 -12.20
N PRO A 264 4.37 -2.90 -10.93
CA PRO A 264 5.15 -2.41 -9.80
C PRO A 264 6.47 -3.15 -9.61
N TYR A 265 6.49 -4.49 -9.71
CA TYR A 265 7.74 -5.25 -9.60
C TYR A 265 8.71 -4.95 -10.74
N GLY A 266 8.19 -4.76 -11.96
CA GLY A 266 9.01 -4.39 -13.11
C GLY A 266 9.60 -2.99 -12.97
N ALA A 267 8.80 -2.03 -12.50
CA ALA A 267 9.26 -0.67 -12.21
C ALA A 267 10.31 -0.67 -11.08
N MET A 268 10.10 -1.49 -10.05
CA MET A 268 11.06 -1.70 -8.97
C MET A 268 12.43 -2.15 -9.52
N LEU A 269 12.45 -3.21 -10.31
CA LEU A 269 13.70 -3.74 -10.90
C LEU A 269 14.38 -2.74 -11.84
N ALA A 270 13.61 -2.04 -12.68
CA ALA A 270 14.14 -0.99 -13.55
C ALA A 270 14.77 0.16 -12.77
N ASN A 271 14.12 0.61 -11.69
CA ASN A 271 14.63 1.68 -10.83
C ASN A 271 15.93 1.26 -10.11
N LEU A 272 16.11 -0.02 -9.79
CA LEU A 272 17.41 -0.53 -9.32
C LEU A 272 18.52 -0.49 -10.39
N GLY A 273 18.27 0.07 -11.58
CA GLY A 273 19.24 0.17 -12.67
C GLY A 273 19.51 -1.17 -13.36
N LEU A 274 18.59 -2.14 -13.25
CA LEU A 274 18.72 -3.44 -13.89
C LEU A 274 18.14 -3.41 -15.29
N GLU A 275 18.92 -3.90 -16.25
CA GLU A 275 18.46 -4.02 -17.63
C GLU A 275 17.22 -4.91 -17.74
N LYS A 276 16.25 -4.49 -18.55
CA LYS A 276 15.01 -5.24 -18.83
C LYS A 276 15.28 -6.66 -19.32
N THR A 277 16.40 -6.89 -19.99
CA THR A 277 16.83 -8.19 -20.51
C THR A 277 17.10 -9.22 -19.40
N LEU A 278 17.43 -8.77 -18.20
CA LEU A 278 17.79 -9.62 -17.06
C LEU A 278 16.57 -10.25 -16.37
N TRP A 279 15.37 -9.69 -16.55
CA TRP A 279 14.19 -10.12 -15.81
C TRP A 279 12.94 -10.21 -16.68
N ARG A 280 12.11 -11.23 -16.42
CA ARG A 280 10.81 -11.44 -17.05
C ARG A 280 9.84 -12.03 -16.05
N PHE A 281 8.58 -11.67 -16.17
CA PHE A 281 7.50 -12.27 -15.40
C PHE A 281 6.85 -13.40 -16.19
N THR A 282 6.58 -14.51 -15.52
CA THR A 282 5.91 -15.68 -16.11
C THR A 282 4.43 -15.66 -15.72
N LYS A 283 3.55 -15.50 -16.70
CA LYS A 283 2.11 -15.50 -16.46
C LYS A 283 1.60 -16.90 -16.15
N ILE A 284 0.71 -16.99 -15.18
CA ILE A 284 -0.01 -18.20 -14.79
C ILE A 284 -1.51 -17.95 -14.84
N ASN A 285 -2.28 -18.95 -15.26
CA ASN A 285 -3.72 -18.99 -15.16
C ASN A 285 -4.17 -20.01 -14.10
N SER A 286 -5.28 -19.74 -13.41
CA SER A 286 -5.91 -20.70 -12.48
C SER A 286 -6.20 -22.06 -13.16
N ASN A 287 -6.50 -22.04 -14.45
CA ASN A 287 -6.80 -23.24 -15.23
C ASN A 287 -5.56 -24.13 -15.49
N ASP A 288 -4.35 -23.63 -15.22
CA ASP A 288 -3.11 -24.39 -15.41
C ASP A 288 -2.82 -25.35 -14.25
N PHE A 289 -3.55 -25.21 -13.13
CA PHE A 289 -3.34 -25.98 -11.92
C PHE A 289 -4.23 -27.22 -11.85
N LYS A 290 -3.68 -28.29 -11.25
CA LYS A 290 -4.38 -29.56 -11.06
C LYS A 290 -5.25 -29.51 -9.81
N ILE A 291 -6.43 -30.11 -9.91
CA ILE A 291 -7.32 -30.35 -8.79
C ILE A 291 -7.06 -31.77 -8.30
N ASP A 292 -6.63 -31.91 -7.05
CA ASP A 292 -6.46 -33.22 -6.43
C ASP A 292 -7.80 -33.77 -5.90
N PRO A 293 -8.18 -35.01 -6.26
CA PRO A 293 -9.45 -35.59 -5.83
C PRO A 293 -9.58 -35.77 -4.32
N VAL A 294 -8.48 -36.05 -3.62
CA VAL A 294 -8.51 -36.30 -2.16
C VAL A 294 -8.70 -34.97 -1.42
N ILE A 295 -7.97 -33.93 -1.81
CA ILE A 295 -8.17 -32.58 -1.26
C ILE A 295 -9.57 -32.05 -1.57
N THR A 296 -10.08 -32.33 -2.78
CA THR A 296 -11.45 -31.97 -3.15
C THR A 296 -12.49 -32.64 -2.25
N ALA A 297 -12.32 -33.92 -1.95
CA ALA A 297 -13.21 -34.64 -1.04
C ALA A 297 -13.20 -34.03 0.38
N LEU A 298 -12.04 -33.58 0.88
CA LEU A 298 -11.94 -32.87 2.17
C LEU A 298 -12.69 -31.52 2.16
N ILE A 299 -12.63 -30.79 1.04
CA ILE A 299 -13.39 -29.54 0.85
C ILE A 299 -14.90 -29.82 0.78
N GLU A 300 -15.32 -30.90 0.15
CA GLU A 300 -16.73 -31.33 0.09
C GLU A 300 -17.24 -31.74 1.48
N GLN A 301 -16.42 -32.42 2.29
CA GLN A 301 -16.74 -32.71 3.68
C GLN A 301 -16.92 -31.43 4.50
N LEU A 302 -16.02 -30.44 4.35
CA LEU A 302 -16.19 -29.12 4.98
C LEU A 302 -17.47 -28.44 4.51
N SER A 303 -17.79 -28.52 3.22
CA SER A 303 -19.01 -27.96 2.64
C SER A 303 -20.28 -28.62 3.19
N THR A 304 -20.21 -29.90 3.55
CA THR A 304 -21.30 -30.64 4.19
C THR A 304 -21.45 -30.22 5.65
N ALA A 305 -20.35 -30.07 6.38
CA ALA A 305 -20.34 -29.61 7.78
C ALA A 305 -20.78 -28.14 7.93
N TYR A 306 -20.45 -27.29 6.95
CA TYR A 306 -20.80 -25.87 6.91
C TYR A 306 -21.54 -25.53 5.61
N PRO A 307 -22.85 -25.84 5.49
CA PRO A 307 -23.63 -25.61 4.27
C PRO A 307 -23.64 -24.15 3.79
N SER A 308 -23.39 -23.20 4.69
CA SER A 308 -23.19 -21.77 4.40
C SER A 308 -22.06 -21.48 3.41
N LEU A 309 -21.05 -22.36 3.29
CA LEU A 309 -19.94 -22.24 2.32
C LEU A 309 -20.39 -22.31 0.85
N ASN A 310 -21.59 -22.82 0.58
CA ASN A 310 -22.16 -22.95 -0.76
C ASN A 310 -23.44 -22.12 -0.93
N ARG A 311 -23.67 -21.14 -0.05
CA ARG A 311 -24.82 -20.23 -0.10
C ARG A 311 -24.34 -18.82 -0.45
N PRO A 312 -24.20 -18.48 -1.75
CA PRO A 312 -23.84 -17.13 -2.14
C PRO A 312 -24.92 -16.13 -1.69
N PRO A 313 -24.55 -14.85 -1.51
CA PRO A 313 -25.48 -13.80 -1.13
C PRO A 313 -26.57 -13.64 -2.20
N ILE A 314 -27.82 -13.58 -1.77
CA ILE A 314 -28.96 -13.36 -2.67
C ILE A 314 -29.49 -11.94 -2.54
N ALA A 315 -29.84 -11.32 -3.67
CA ALA A 315 -30.31 -9.94 -3.75
C ALA A 315 -31.42 -9.62 -2.74
N LYS A 316 -32.40 -10.53 -2.60
CA LYS A 316 -33.55 -10.39 -1.70
C LYS A 316 -33.16 -10.23 -0.22
N ASN A 317 -32.00 -10.75 0.19
CA ASN A 317 -31.54 -10.65 1.58
C ASN A 317 -30.58 -9.49 1.81
N ILE A 318 -29.78 -9.14 0.80
CA ILE A 318 -28.77 -8.07 0.90
C ILE A 318 -29.40 -6.69 0.71
N CYS A 319 -30.31 -6.56 -0.26
CA CYS A 319 -30.87 -5.25 -0.65
C CYS A 319 -32.18 -4.94 0.11
N LYS A 320 -32.47 -5.64 1.24
CA LYS A 320 -33.80 -5.75 1.88
C LYS A 320 -34.31 -4.48 2.61
N ASN A 321 -33.41 -3.57 2.97
CA ASN A 321 -33.71 -2.29 3.61
C ASN A 321 -33.46 -1.08 2.70
N GLN A 322 -32.98 -1.30 1.48
CA GLN A 322 -33.24 -0.35 0.43
C GLN A 322 -34.71 -0.54 0.14
N ILE A 323 -35.53 0.46 0.47
CA ILE A 323 -36.88 0.50 -0.06
C ILE A 323 -36.70 0.20 -1.55
N ILE A 324 -37.32 -0.88 -2.05
CA ILE A 324 -37.65 -0.97 -3.46
C ILE A 324 -38.72 0.11 -3.65
N ASN A 325 -38.33 1.37 -3.47
CA ASN A 325 -39.00 2.47 -4.08
C ASN A 325 -38.66 2.20 -5.52
N ASN A 326 -39.67 1.72 -6.24
CA ASN A 326 -39.65 1.70 -7.69
C ASN A 326 -39.31 3.09 -8.30
N ASP A 327 -39.07 4.12 -7.48
CA ASP A 327 -38.77 5.50 -7.84
C ASP A 327 -37.32 5.97 -7.62
N THR A 328 -36.38 5.15 -7.17
CA THR A 328 -34.95 5.49 -7.33
C THR A 328 -34.13 4.28 -7.74
N ALA A 329 -34.38 3.80 -8.96
CA ALA A 329 -33.29 3.25 -9.76
C ALA A 329 -32.25 4.38 -9.92
N LEU A 330 -31.27 4.41 -9.02
CA LEU A 330 -30.17 5.34 -9.06
C LEU A 330 -29.40 5.12 -10.36
N ASN A 331 -29.58 6.03 -11.31
CA ASN A 331 -28.74 6.16 -12.50
C ASN A 331 -27.38 6.69 -12.06
N VAL A 332 -26.60 5.82 -11.43
CA VAL A 332 -25.22 6.10 -11.10
C VAL A 332 -24.39 5.35 -12.11
N ALA A 333 -23.93 6.04 -13.14
CA ALA A 333 -22.86 5.52 -13.97
C ALA A 333 -21.56 5.57 -13.13
N PRO A 334 -20.92 4.43 -12.84
CA PRO A 334 -19.60 4.46 -12.24
C PRO A 334 -18.63 5.04 -13.27
N LEU A 335 -18.09 6.23 -13.01
CA LEU A 335 -16.98 6.74 -13.79
C LEU A 335 -15.70 6.21 -13.16
N THR A 336 -15.05 5.30 -13.86
CA THR A 336 -13.69 4.90 -13.47
C THR A 336 -12.72 5.79 -14.20
N VAL A 337 -11.94 6.56 -13.46
CA VAL A 337 -10.85 7.36 -14.03
C VAL A 337 -9.69 6.41 -14.30
N LYS A 338 -9.75 5.68 -15.44
CA LYS A 338 -8.61 4.93 -16.00
C LYS A 338 -7.97 5.81 -17.05
N ASN A 339 -6.69 6.14 -16.96
CA ASN A 339 -5.95 6.90 -17.98
C ASN A 339 -6.71 8.10 -18.54
N SER A 340 -7.14 9.07 -17.73
CA SER A 340 -7.95 10.15 -18.27
C SER A 340 -7.11 11.12 -19.11
N THR A 341 -7.08 10.83 -20.42
CA THR A 341 -7.04 11.85 -21.47
C THR A 341 -8.29 12.74 -21.45
N GLN A 342 -9.33 12.35 -20.70
CA GLN A 342 -10.49 13.17 -20.39
C GLN A 342 -10.15 14.22 -19.31
N PRO A 343 -10.54 15.48 -19.48
CA PRO A 343 -10.33 16.49 -18.46
C PRO A 343 -11.20 16.19 -17.24
N LEU A 344 -10.56 15.84 -16.13
CA LEU A 344 -11.20 15.84 -14.81
C LEU A 344 -11.62 17.27 -14.45
N THR A 345 -12.75 17.43 -13.77
CA THR A 345 -13.06 18.69 -13.11
C THR A 345 -11.96 19.00 -12.09
N PRO A 346 -11.72 20.28 -11.76
CA PRO A 346 -10.69 20.67 -10.80
C PRO A 346 -10.74 19.85 -9.50
N SER A 347 -11.91 19.71 -8.88
CA SER A 347 -12.06 18.98 -7.61
C SER A 347 -11.55 17.53 -7.68
N TRP A 348 -11.79 16.83 -8.79
CA TRP A 348 -11.31 15.46 -8.98
C TRP A 348 -9.80 15.36 -9.27
N GLN A 349 -9.17 16.41 -9.80
CA GLN A 349 -7.73 16.43 -10.04
C GLN A 349 -6.94 16.36 -8.72
N GLY A 350 -7.40 17.04 -7.68
CA GLY A 350 -6.77 17.03 -6.36
C GLY A 350 -6.75 15.64 -5.74
N ALA A 351 -7.91 14.98 -5.73
CA ALA A 351 -8.03 13.60 -5.25
C ALA A 351 -7.25 12.59 -6.10
N HIS A 352 -7.27 12.74 -7.42
CA HIS A 352 -6.46 11.91 -8.31
C HIS A 352 -4.96 12.08 -8.03
N SER A 353 -4.49 13.31 -7.77
CA SER A 353 -3.08 13.56 -7.48
C SER A 353 -2.60 12.94 -6.16
N LEU A 354 -3.49 12.77 -5.17
CA LEU A 354 -3.18 12.10 -3.91
C LEU A 354 -3.07 10.58 -4.07
N PHE A 355 -3.99 9.95 -4.83
CA PHE A 355 -4.02 8.49 -4.98
C PHE A 355 -3.15 7.95 -6.11
N CYS A 356 -3.01 8.72 -7.18
CA CYS A 356 -2.24 8.35 -8.35
C CYS A 356 -1.06 9.33 -8.48
N PRO A 357 -0.13 9.36 -7.51
CA PRO A 357 1.02 10.23 -7.63
C PRO A 357 1.80 9.81 -8.88
N LYS A 358 2.12 10.78 -9.73
CA LYS A 358 3.33 10.68 -10.56
C LYS A 358 4.47 10.42 -9.58
N GLN A 359 5.43 9.56 -9.80
CA GLN A 359 6.48 9.08 -8.89
C GLN A 359 5.99 8.38 -7.62
N THR A 360 6.32 7.09 -7.57
CA THR A 360 6.20 6.27 -6.37
C THR A 360 7.12 6.69 -5.26
N PHE A 361 6.80 6.27 -4.03
CA PHE A 361 7.77 6.30 -2.96
C PHE A 361 9.06 5.51 -3.28
N MET A 362 8.96 4.38 -4.01
CA MET A 362 10.12 3.53 -4.37
C MET A 362 11.10 4.20 -5.35
N SER A 363 10.59 4.80 -6.42
CA SER A 363 11.33 5.60 -7.39
C SER A 363 11.95 6.83 -6.74
N LYS A 364 11.21 7.49 -5.84
CA LYS A 364 11.71 8.61 -5.03
C LYS A 364 12.89 8.18 -4.15
N PHE A 365 12.78 7.02 -3.51
CA PHE A 365 13.81 6.45 -2.66
C PHE A 365 15.08 6.07 -3.41
N VAL A 366 14.96 5.37 -4.54
CA VAL A 366 16.12 5.04 -5.39
C VAL A 366 16.78 6.30 -5.94
N SER A 367 16.00 7.25 -6.45
CA SER A 367 16.55 8.48 -7.02
C SER A 367 17.37 9.24 -5.96
N ALA A 368 16.82 9.42 -4.75
CA ALA A 368 17.51 10.07 -3.65
C ALA A 368 18.79 9.33 -3.25
N ASN A 369 18.72 8.01 -3.13
CA ASN A 369 19.86 7.21 -2.71
C ASN A 369 20.98 7.13 -3.78
N ASN A 370 20.63 7.12 -5.07
CA ASN A 370 21.61 7.20 -6.16
C ASN A 370 22.38 8.52 -6.14
N HIS A 371 21.72 9.63 -5.81
CA HIS A 371 22.41 10.93 -5.65
C HIS A 371 23.37 10.93 -4.46
N LEU A 372 22.97 10.35 -3.31
CA LEU A 372 23.87 10.20 -2.16
C LEU A 372 25.12 9.35 -2.50
N LYS A 373 24.94 8.22 -3.19
CA LYS A 373 26.06 7.34 -3.58
C LYS A 373 27.09 8.02 -4.47
N ARG A 374 26.66 8.88 -5.40
CA ARG A 374 27.57 9.60 -6.31
C ARG A 374 28.60 10.45 -5.56
N ILE A 375 28.28 10.85 -4.33
CA ILE A 375 29.17 11.62 -3.46
C ILE A 375 29.64 10.83 -2.23
N ASN A 376 29.55 9.49 -2.29
CA ASN A 376 29.99 8.58 -1.24
C ASN A 376 29.29 8.78 0.12
N LEU A 377 27.99 9.09 0.09
CA LEU A 377 27.13 9.13 1.27
C LEU A 377 26.02 8.08 1.19
N SER A 378 25.44 7.79 2.34
CA SER A 378 24.28 6.91 2.53
C SER A 378 23.27 7.55 3.50
N LEU A 379 22.05 6.99 3.58
CA LEU A 379 21.08 7.47 4.58
C LEU A 379 21.55 7.23 6.02
N ASP A 380 22.42 6.24 6.26
CA ASP A 380 23.00 5.95 7.58
C ASP A 380 23.84 7.13 8.08
N ASP A 381 24.45 7.90 7.17
CA ASP A 381 25.22 9.10 7.48
C ASP A 381 24.36 10.25 8.01
N PHE A 382 23.04 10.08 8.02
CA PHE A 382 22.07 11.05 8.54
C PHE A 382 21.16 10.45 9.63
N ASN A 383 21.44 9.24 10.12
CA ASN A 383 20.53 8.51 11.00
C ASN A 383 20.27 9.19 12.36
N THR A 384 21.24 9.94 12.89
CA THR A 384 21.17 10.67 14.17
C THR A 384 21.32 12.18 13.97
N TYR A 385 20.93 12.97 14.97
CA TYR A 385 21.15 14.41 14.96
C TYR A 385 22.65 14.75 14.85
N GLN A 386 23.52 14.02 15.57
CA GLN A 386 24.97 14.21 15.50
C GLN A 386 25.52 13.91 14.11
N ALA A 387 25.06 12.83 13.47
CA ALA A 387 25.46 12.49 12.10
C ALA A 387 24.98 13.56 11.09
N LEU A 388 23.75 14.05 11.24
CA LEU A 388 23.23 15.18 10.45
C LEU A 388 24.10 16.43 10.59
N LEU A 389 24.50 16.79 11.81
CA LEU A 389 25.36 17.94 12.03
C LEU A 389 26.73 17.75 11.39
N LYS A 390 27.34 16.58 11.60
CA LYS A 390 28.64 16.21 11.04
C LYS A 390 28.65 16.33 9.52
N ASN A 391 27.60 15.83 8.87
CA ASN A 391 27.48 15.78 7.41
C ASN A 391 26.61 16.91 6.83
N SER A 392 26.37 17.98 7.60
CA SER A 392 25.42 19.04 7.22
C SER A 392 25.86 19.83 5.99
N ARG A 393 27.16 19.99 5.78
CA ARG A 393 27.70 20.71 4.62
C ARG A 393 27.51 19.90 3.35
N GLU A 394 27.82 18.61 3.41
CA GLU A 394 27.70 17.67 2.32
C GLU A 394 26.22 17.47 1.95
N LEU A 395 25.34 17.29 2.95
CA LEU A 395 23.90 17.21 2.75
C LEU A 395 23.37 18.46 2.06
N LYS A 396 23.77 19.66 2.51
CA LYS A 396 23.37 20.91 1.84
C LYS A 396 23.82 20.93 0.38
N GLY A 397 25.07 20.55 0.11
CA GLY A 397 25.60 20.45 -1.25
C GLY A 397 24.81 19.49 -2.14
N VAL A 398 24.30 18.38 -1.59
CA VAL A 398 23.37 17.49 -2.31
C VAL A 398 22.06 18.18 -2.58
N LEU A 399 21.42 18.73 -1.55
CA LEU A 399 20.09 19.35 -1.66
C LEU A 399 20.06 20.49 -2.69
N ASP A 400 21.17 21.23 -2.82
CA ASP A 400 21.32 22.32 -3.79
C ASP A 400 21.44 21.81 -5.25
N GLN A 401 21.72 20.52 -5.47
CA GLN A 401 21.82 19.90 -6.79
C GLN A 401 20.55 19.14 -7.22
N LEU A 402 19.62 18.90 -6.29
CA LEU A 402 18.40 18.16 -6.54
C LEU A 402 17.30 19.07 -7.08
N ASP A 403 16.46 18.54 -7.98
CA ASP A 403 15.17 19.18 -8.28
C ASP A 403 14.22 19.11 -7.07
N GLU A 404 13.11 19.87 -7.10
CA GLU A 404 12.16 19.95 -5.98
C GLU A 404 11.61 18.58 -5.57
N SER A 405 11.27 17.71 -6.53
CA SER A 405 10.71 16.39 -6.23
C SER A 405 11.75 15.50 -5.52
N GLN A 406 12.98 15.49 -6.03
CA GLN A 406 14.09 14.74 -5.47
C GLN A 406 14.47 15.27 -4.08
N ARG A 407 14.51 16.60 -3.91
CA ARG A 407 14.83 17.26 -2.65
C ARG A 407 13.80 16.91 -1.58
N THR A 408 12.51 17.07 -1.88
CA THR A 408 11.42 16.69 -0.96
C THR A 408 11.52 15.22 -0.59
N SER A 409 11.78 14.35 -1.56
CA SER A 409 11.91 12.90 -1.33
C SER A 409 13.07 12.54 -0.40
N LEU A 410 14.26 13.12 -0.63
CA LEU A 410 15.41 12.88 0.24
C LEU A 410 15.16 13.37 1.66
N LEU A 411 14.57 14.56 1.83
CA LEU A 411 14.25 15.12 3.13
C LEU A 411 13.18 14.30 3.85
N GLU A 412 12.17 13.81 3.13
CA GLU A 412 11.17 12.90 3.69
C GLU A 412 11.84 11.64 4.26
N LEU A 413 12.76 11.02 3.51
CA LEU A 413 13.49 9.84 3.98
C LEU A 413 14.37 10.10 5.21
N ILE A 414 15.03 11.25 5.25
CA ILE A 414 15.89 11.64 6.38
C ILE A 414 15.04 11.86 7.64
N TYR A 415 13.92 12.57 7.52
CA TYR A 415 13.18 13.08 8.67
C TYR A 415 11.97 12.24 9.09
N LEU A 416 11.40 11.40 8.22
CA LEU A 416 10.19 10.63 8.51
C LEU A 416 10.27 9.92 9.87
N ASN A 417 11.39 9.26 10.17
CA ASN A 417 11.53 8.48 11.40
C ASN A 417 12.39 9.13 12.50
N LYS A 418 12.75 10.41 12.33
CA LYS A 418 13.66 11.08 13.26
C LYS A 418 12.91 11.74 14.40
N GLN A 419 13.38 11.55 15.62
CA GLN A 419 12.95 12.34 16.77
C GLN A 419 13.95 13.47 16.97
N LEU A 420 13.45 14.69 16.95
CA LEU A 420 14.21 15.92 17.15
C LEU A 420 13.53 16.71 18.27
N SER A 421 14.32 17.39 19.09
CA SER A 421 13.86 18.39 20.03
C SER A 421 13.66 19.74 19.33
N PRO A 422 12.88 20.68 19.93
CA PRO A 422 12.67 22.00 19.36
C PRO A 422 13.97 22.76 19.02
N SER A 423 14.98 22.68 19.90
CA SER A 423 16.28 23.33 19.66
C SER A 423 17.08 22.69 18.52
N GLU A 424 16.98 21.38 18.35
CA GLU A 424 17.61 20.69 17.22
C GLU A 424 16.95 21.08 15.90
N ILE A 425 15.62 21.21 15.87
CA ILE A 425 14.89 21.72 14.70
C ILE A 425 15.35 23.13 14.34
N ASP A 426 15.51 24.02 15.33
CA ASP A 426 16.00 25.38 15.11
C ASP A 426 17.38 25.40 14.44
N VAL A 427 18.31 24.56 14.93
CA VAL A 427 19.66 24.46 14.39
C VAL A 427 19.64 23.93 12.96
N LEU A 428 18.87 22.88 12.68
CA LEU A 428 18.78 22.29 11.35
C LEU A 428 18.12 23.26 10.34
N PHE A 429 17.07 23.96 10.76
CA PHE A 429 16.39 24.96 9.91
C PHE A 429 17.35 26.08 9.52
N ASN A 430 18.12 26.61 10.47
CA ASN A 430 19.09 27.68 10.21
C ASN A 430 20.30 27.21 9.39
N LYS A 431 20.50 25.89 9.26
CA LYS A 431 21.51 25.30 8.36
C LYS A 431 20.97 25.06 6.94
N ASN A 432 19.69 25.35 6.67
CA ASN A 432 19.02 25.12 5.38
C ASN A 432 19.05 23.66 4.93
N ILE A 433 18.96 22.71 5.87
CA ILE A 433 18.92 21.28 5.57
C ILE A 433 17.57 20.64 5.92
N THR A 434 16.55 21.46 6.14
CA THR A 434 15.17 21.03 6.41
C THR A 434 14.27 21.38 5.21
N PRO A 435 13.07 20.78 5.11
CA PRO A 435 12.01 21.32 4.28
C PRO A 435 11.69 22.75 4.68
N THR A 436 11.32 23.57 3.70
CA THR A 436 10.86 24.96 3.87
C THR A 436 9.44 25.15 3.39
N ASP A 437 8.73 24.05 3.12
CA ASP A 437 7.37 23.99 2.61
C ASP A 437 6.46 23.25 3.61
N SER A 438 5.28 22.82 3.16
CA SER A 438 4.35 22.03 3.97
C SER A 438 4.92 20.70 4.47
N ASN A 439 5.99 20.16 3.88
CA ASN A 439 6.67 18.95 4.38
C ASN A 439 7.48 19.22 5.65
N PHE A 440 7.62 20.48 6.07
CA PHE A 440 8.22 20.83 7.36
C PHE A 440 7.51 20.15 8.54
N TYR A 441 6.23 19.80 8.38
CA TYR A 441 5.49 19.01 9.36
C TYR A 441 6.21 17.72 9.79
N LEU A 442 6.98 17.09 8.88
CA LEU A 442 7.73 15.86 9.16
C LEU A 442 8.69 16.00 10.34
N LEU A 443 9.23 17.21 10.57
CA LEU A 443 10.15 17.48 11.67
C LEU A 443 9.46 17.60 13.02
N VAL A 444 8.22 18.09 13.03
CA VAL A 444 7.49 18.38 14.27
C VAL A 444 6.52 17.27 14.67
N ARG A 445 6.08 16.41 13.73
CA ARG A 445 5.01 15.41 13.94
C ARG A 445 5.17 14.49 15.16
N ARG A 446 6.40 14.31 15.66
CA ARG A 446 6.74 13.43 16.79
C ARG A 446 6.91 14.16 18.12
N LEU A 447 6.75 15.49 18.11
CA LEU A 447 6.79 16.30 19.32
C LEU A 447 5.45 16.26 20.06
N PRO A 448 5.41 16.59 21.37
CA PRO A 448 4.16 16.91 22.05
C PRO A 448 3.38 18.00 21.31
N ILE A 449 2.05 17.91 21.29
CA ILE A 449 1.19 18.80 20.48
C ILE A 449 1.46 20.29 20.72
N ASP A 450 1.71 20.72 21.95
CA ASP A 450 2.00 22.13 22.26
C ASP A 450 3.31 22.61 21.64
N HIS A 451 4.33 21.73 21.58
CA HIS A 451 5.57 22.03 20.86
C HIS A 451 5.35 22.04 19.35
N GLN A 452 4.48 21.19 18.81
CA GLN A 452 4.13 21.24 17.38
C GLN A 452 3.52 22.61 17.03
N LYS A 453 2.49 23.03 17.77
CA LYS A 453 1.83 24.33 17.60
C LYS A 453 2.83 25.49 17.70
N ALA A 454 3.66 25.50 18.75
CA ALA A 454 4.62 26.57 18.98
C ALA A 454 5.65 26.70 17.84
N ILE A 455 6.20 25.57 17.35
CA ILE A 455 7.17 25.58 16.26
C ILE A 455 6.50 25.98 14.94
N LEU A 456 5.32 25.45 14.63
CA LEU A 456 4.62 25.79 13.39
C LEU A 456 4.26 27.28 13.32
N LEU A 457 3.81 27.88 14.43
CA LEU A 457 3.61 29.33 14.51
C LEU A 457 4.92 30.11 14.36
N LYS A 458 5.98 29.69 15.06
CA LYS A 458 7.29 30.34 14.99
C LYS A 458 7.82 30.43 13.55
N TYR A 459 7.58 29.40 12.74
CA TYR A 459 8.07 29.32 11.37
C TYR A 459 7.02 29.68 10.30
N GLN A 460 5.79 30.03 10.67
CA GLN A 460 4.68 30.24 9.73
C GLN A 460 5.05 31.18 8.56
N HIS A 461 5.68 32.33 8.84
CA HIS A 461 6.06 33.30 7.81
C HIS A 461 7.33 32.96 7.02
N ARG A 462 7.99 31.85 7.38
CA ARG A 462 9.22 31.34 6.73
C ARG A 462 8.98 30.02 6.00
N LEU A 463 7.76 29.50 6.05
CA LEU A 463 7.35 28.28 5.38
C LEU A 463 6.47 28.64 4.18
N ASP A 464 6.70 27.96 3.07
CA ASP A 464 5.75 27.97 1.97
C ASP A 464 4.50 27.19 2.40
N ASN A 465 3.33 27.73 2.08
CA ASN A 465 2.05 27.13 2.48
C ASN A 465 1.81 25.75 1.85
N PHE A 466 2.48 25.46 0.73
CA PHE A 466 2.26 24.27 -0.09
C PHE A 466 3.59 23.72 -0.60
N ASP A 467 3.67 22.40 -0.80
CA ASP A 467 4.81 21.77 -1.48
C ASP A 467 4.65 21.78 -3.02
N TYR A 468 5.62 21.21 -3.73
CA TYR A 468 5.58 21.09 -5.21
C TYR A 468 4.38 20.29 -5.74
N ARG A 469 3.72 19.49 -4.90
CA ARG A 469 2.50 18.73 -5.22
C ARG A 469 1.23 19.51 -4.87
N GLN A 470 1.37 20.76 -4.43
CA GLN A 470 0.28 21.62 -3.94
C GLN A 470 -0.39 21.08 -2.67
N ILE A 471 0.30 20.21 -1.92
CA ILE A 471 -0.18 19.66 -0.65
C ILE A 471 0.05 20.70 0.44
N SER A 472 -1.00 21.03 1.20
CA SER A 472 -0.90 21.96 2.33
C SER A 472 -0.36 21.30 3.59
N LEU A 473 0.07 22.13 4.55
CA LEU A 473 0.48 21.67 5.87
C LEU A 473 -0.65 20.87 6.55
N ILE A 474 -1.90 21.32 6.39
CA ILE A 474 -3.10 20.68 6.97
C ILE A 474 -3.31 19.29 6.36
N THR A 475 -3.17 19.15 5.03
CA THR A 475 -3.22 17.84 4.37
C THR A 475 -2.12 16.90 4.88
N ASN A 476 -0.92 17.42 5.13
CA ASN A 476 0.17 16.63 5.73
C ASN A 476 -0.15 16.22 7.17
N VAL A 477 -0.76 17.08 7.99
CA VAL A 477 -1.22 16.69 9.34
C VAL A 477 -2.17 15.50 9.28
N ILE A 478 -3.17 15.57 8.40
CA ILE A 478 -4.16 14.49 8.22
C ILE A 478 -3.49 13.21 7.70
N SER A 479 -2.50 13.32 6.81
CA SER A 479 -1.82 12.17 6.20
C SER A 479 -0.86 11.44 7.15
N TYR A 480 -0.24 12.14 8.10
CA TYR A 480 0.85 11.59 8.93
C TYR A 480 0.56 11.47 10.43
N ASN A 481 -0.60 11.93 10.93
CA ASN A 481 -0.91 11.95 12.36
C ASN A 481 -2.33 11.47 12.69
N ASN A 482 -2.43 10.30 13.33
CA ASN A 482 -3.71 9.70 13.69
C ASN A 482 -4.21 10.07 15.09
N ASN A 483 -3.37 10.60 15.99
CA ASN A 483 -3.77 10.79 17.40
C ASN A 483 -4.08 12.25 17.76
N ASP A 484 -3.34 13.21 17.21
CA ASP A 484 -3.48 14.63 17.57
C ASP A 484 -4.04 15.49 16.42
N SER A 485 -4.42 14.88 15.30
CA SER A 485 -4.93 15.60 14.12
C SER A 485 -6.19 16.41 14.43
N ASP A 486 -7.06 15.90 15.32
CA ASP A 486 -8.31 16.59 15.68
C ASP A 486 -8.05 18.01 16.21
N GLU A 487 -7.10 18.14 17.12
CA GLU A 487 -6.75 19.42 17.73
C GLU A 487 -5.83 20.26 16.84
N LEU A 488 -4.83 19.64 16.20
CA LEU A 488 -3.85 20.38 15.40
C LEU A 488 -4.46 20.95 14.12
N VAL A 489 -5.32 20.22 13.41
CA VAL A 489 -5.98 20.73 12.19
C VAL A 489 -6.84 21.94 12.52
N SER A 490 -7.66 21.85 13.57
CA SER A 490 -8.51 22.97 14.00
C SER A 490 -7.68 24.21 14.36
N PHE A 491 -6.57 24.01 15.08
CA PHE A 491 -5.62 25.08 15.42
C PHE A 491 -4.97 25.72 14.19
N LEU A 492 -4.54 24.94 13.20
CA LEU A 492 -3.91 25.47 12.00
C LEU A 492 -4.90 26.31 11.18
N ILE A 493 -6.15 25.85 11.03
CA ILE A 493 -7.20 26.60 10.34
C ILE A 493 -7.49 27.91 11.08
N SER A 494 -7.55 27.90 12.42
CA SER A 494 -7.81 29.11 13.21
C SER A 494 -6.65 30.13 13.21
N HIS A 495 -5.48 29.76 12.67
CA HIS A 495 -4.31 30.62 12.54
C HIS A 495 -3.96 30.87 11.06
N ASP A 496 -4.96 30.83 10.18
CA ASP A 496 -4.87 31.19 8.76
C ASP A 496 -3.89 30.35 7.94
N PHE A 497 -3.58 29.12 8.35
CA PHE A 497 -2.89 28.18 7.47
C PHE A 497 -3.82 27.78 6.32
N ALA A 498 -3.34 27.93 5.09
CA ALA A 498 -4.15 27.73 3.90
C ALA A 498 -4.52 26.25 3.68
N LEU A 499 -5.79 25.98 3.36
CA LEU A 499 -6.29 24.62 3.09
C LEU A 499 -5.75 24.06 1.77
N LYS A 500 -5.80 24.87 0.70
CA LYS A 500 -5.36 24.52 -0.66
C LYS A 500 -5.12 25.78 -1.50
N PRO A 501 -4.20 25.76 -2.48
CA PRO A 501 -3.89 26.94 -3.31
C PRO A 501 -4.95 27.24 -4.37
N ASN A 502 -5.70 26.22 -4.81
CA ASN A 502 -6.72 26.33 -5.84
C ASN A 502 -7.68 25.12 -5.78
N THR A 503 -8.69 25.10 -6.66
CA THR A 503 -9.70 24.04 -6.72
C THR A 503 -9.18 22.70 -7.26
N SER A 504 -8.06 22.71 -8.01
CA SER A 504 -7.41 21.51 -8.55
C SER A 504 -6.48 20.81 -7.56
N ALA A 505 -6.16 21.45 -6.44
CA ALA A 505 -5.26 20.93 -5.44
C ALA A 505 -5.97 19.96 -4.47
N PRO A 506 -5.21 19.07 -3.79
CA PRO A 506 -5.73 18.17 -2.77
C PRO A 506 -6.63 18.85 -1.74
N ASP A 507 -7.82 18.28 -1.52
CA ASP A 507 -8.79 18.80 -0.55
C ASP A 507 -8.65 18.09 0.81
N PRO A 508 -8.31 18.80 1.91
CA PRO A 508 -8.14 18.18 3.22
C PRO A 508 -9.44 17.61 3.82
N LEU A 509 -10.61 18.21 3.56
CA LEU A 509 -11.89 17.69 4.06
C LEU A 509 -12.22 16.38 3.38
N TRP A 510 -12.08 16.34 2.05
CA TRP A 510 -12.30 15.10 1.31
C TRP A 510 -11.34 13.99 1.76
N LEU A 511 -10.06 14.30 2.01
CA LEU A 511 -9.10 13.31 2.52
C LEU A 511 -9.53 12.78 3.89
N GLN A 512 -9.92 13.64 4.82
CA GLN A 512 -10.39 13.24 6.15
C GLN A 512 -11.61 12.31 6.07
N LEU A 513 -12.59 12.63 5.22
CA LEU A 513 -13.77 11.80 4.99
C LEU A 513 -13.41 10.47 4.33
N HIS A 514 -12.44 10.48 3.41
CA HIS A 514 -11.94 9.26 2.78
C HIS A 514 -11.26 8.33 3.79
N LEU A 515 -10.40 8.85 4.65
CA LEU A 515 -9.75 8.06 5.70
C LEU A 515 -10.78 7.41 6.62
N LEU A 516 -11.80 8.16 7.05
CA LEU A 516 -12.92 7.60 7.84
C LEU A 516 -13.70 6.51 7.10
N GLN A 517 -13.78 6.58 5.77
CA GLN A 517 -14.44 5.55 4.96
C GLN A 517 -13.65 4.23 4.96
N ILE A 518 -12.31 4.30 4.87
CA ILE A 518 -11.45 3.11 4.71
C ILE A 518 -10.95 2.54 6.05
N GLU A 519 -10.82 3.38 7.08
CA GLU A 519 -10.41 2.96 8.41
C GLU A 519 -11.56 2.23 9.10
N LYS A 520 -11.44 0.91 9.21
CA LYS A 520 -12.43 0.04 9.87
C LYS A 520 -12.27 -0.04 11.39
N THR A 521 -11.30 0.68 11.96
CA THR A 521 -11.02 0.65 13.40
C THR A 521 -11.83 1.70 14.15
N ARG A 522 -12.11 1.43 15.43
CA ARG A 522 -12.89 2.29 16.36
C ARG A 522 -12.13 3.58 16.73
N GLN A 523 -11.57 4.31 15.78
CA GLN A 523 -11.04 5.64 16.07
C GLN A 523 -12.21 6.57 16.39
N ALA A 524 -12.03 7.39 17.43
CA ALA A 524 -13.00 8.43 17.74
C ALA A 524 -13.07 9.42 16.57
N LEU A 525 -14.28 9.89 16.27
CA LEU A 525 -14.49 10.87 15.21
C LEU A 525 -13.71 12.16 15.54
N PRO A 526 -12.85 12.69 14.63
CA PRO A 526 -12.10 13.92 14.88
C PRO A 526 -13.01 15.14 14.73
N LYS A 527 -13.79 15.41 15.80
CA LYS A 527 -14.91 16.36 15.75
C LYS A 527 -14.47 17.81 15.50
N LYS A 528 -13.39 18.27 16.14
CA LYS A 528 -12.91 19.65 16.00
C LYS A 528 -12.34 19.89 14.61
N ALA A 529 -11.52 18.97 14.11
CA ALA A 529 -10.97 19.04 12.76
C ALA A 529 -12.08 19.02 11.71
N LEU A 530 -13.04 18.09 11.81
CA LEU A 530 -14.16 18.02 10.88
C LEU A 530 -15.00 19.31 10.90
N LEU A 531 -15.33 19.82 12.08
CA LEU A 531 -16.07 21.08 12.20
C LEU A 531 -15.34 22.22 11.47
N SER A 532 -14.06 22.43 11.79
CA SER A 532 -13.25 23.49 11.17
C SER A 532 -13.12 23.30 9.66
N LEU A 533 -12.86 22.08 9.19
CA LEU A 533 -12.75 21.78 7.76
C LEU A 533 -14.07 22.03 7.01
N ILE A 534 -15.21 21.60 7.57
CA ILE A 534 -16.54 21.77 6.96
C ILE A 534 -16.94 23.25 6.90
N GLU A 535 -16.56 24.04 7.90
CA GLU A 535 -16.86 25.47 7.92
C GLU A 535 -16.05 26.28 6.90
N HIS A 536 -14.83 25.83 6.59
CA HIS A 536 -13.89 26.56 5.73
C HIS A 536 -13.73 25.95 4.33
N THR A 537 -14.47 24.87 4.02
CA THR A 537 -14.43 24.21 2.71
C THR A 537 -15.75 24.39 1.99
N GLN A 538 -15.69 24.82 0.72
CA GLN A 538 -16.85 24.81 -0.16
C GLN A 538 -17.15 23.36 -0.56
N LEU A 539 -18.29 22.84 -0.12
CA LEU A 539 -18.74 21.49 -0.47
C LEU A 539 -19.15 21.43 -1.95
N ASP A 540 -18.65 20.42 -2.64
CA ASP A 540 -18.83 20.22 -4.08
C ASP A 540 -19.04 18.72 -4.40
N GLU A 541 -18.99 18.36 -5.68
CA GLU A 541 -19.27 17.00 -6.15
C GLU A 541 -18.37 15.92 -5.53
N ILE A 542 -17.14 16.24 -5.12
CA ILE A 542 -16.23 15.24 -4.55
C ILE A 542 -16.66 14.86 -3.13
N HIS A 543 -17.15 15.84 -2.39
CA HIS A 543 -17.71 15.68 -1.05
C HIS A 543 -19.02 14.88 -1.08
N VAL A 544 -19.86 15.17 -2.08
CA VAL A 544 -21.09 14.38 -2.32
C VAL A 544 -20.74 12.91 -2.59
N ASN A 545 -19.74 12.67 -3.43
CA ASN A 545 -19.31 11.32 -3.78
C ASN A 545 -18.85 10.53 -2.55
N ILE A 546 -17.95 11.13 -1.74
CA ILE A 546 -17.38 10.41 -0.59
C ILE A 546 -18.42 10.15 0.50
N MET A 547 -19.32 11.10 0.77
CA MET A 547 -20.42 10.90 1.71
C MET A 547 -21.37 9.79 1.25
N TYR A 548 -21.65 9.71 -0.05
CA TYR A 548 -22.46 8.62 -0.60
C TYR A 548 -21.74 7.28 -0.52
N LYS A 549 -20.43 7.24 -0.76
CA LYS A 549 -19.61 6.02 -0.57
C LYS A 549 -19.61 5.57 0.89
N ILE A 550 -19.50 6.49 1.85
CA ILE A 550 -19.63 6.19 3.28
C ILE A 550 -21.03 5.62 3.57
N LYS A 551 -22.11 6.23 3.06
CA LYS A 551 -23.49 5.73 3.19
C LYS A 551 -23.61 4.28 2.69
N GLN A 552 -22.97 3.95 1.57
CA GLN A 552 -22.96 2.61 1.01
C GLN A 552 -22.11 1.61 1.81
N SER A 553 -20.96 2.05 2.34
CA SER A 553 -20.01 1.15 3.01
C SER A 553 -20.24 1.00 4.51
N ASN A 554 -20.76 2.02 5.18
CA ASN A 554 -20.97 2.10 6.63
C ASN A 554 -22.08 3.11 6.97
N ILE A 555 -23.33 2.63 7.05
CA ILE A 555 -24.50 3.48 7.31
C ILE A 555 -24.50 4.09 8.72
N GLU A 556 -23.92 3.42 9.72
CA GLU A 556 -23.82 3.93 11.10
C GLU A 556 -22.89 5.14 11.17
N LEU A 557 -21.73 5.06 10.51
CA LEU A 557 -20.82 6.20 10.37
C LEU A 557 -21.48 7.35 9.60
N TYR A 558 -22.17 7.06 8.50
CA TYR A 558 -22.91 8.09 7.74
C TYR A 558 -23.92 8.83 8.62
N ASN A 559 -24.77 8.10 9.34
CA ASN A 559 -25.77 8.68 10.23
C ASN A 559 -25.11 9.51 11.35
N THR A 560 -24.00 9.03 11.91
CA THR A 560 -23.23 9.77 12.91
C THR A 560 -22.70 11.09 12.35
N LEU A 561 -22.09 11.06 11.16
CA LEU A 561 -21.56 12.25 10.49
C LEU A 561 -22.64 13.28 10.18
N VAL A 562 -23.79 12.86 9.66
CA VAL A 562 -24.90 13.77 9.31
C VAL A 562 -25.57 14.36 10.56
N ASN A 563 -25.73 13.56 11.62
CA ASN A 563 -26.33 14.04 12.87
C ASN A 563 -25.44 15.06 13.58
N GLU A 564 -24.12 14.84 13.59
CA GLU A 564 -23.16 15.74 14.21
C GLU A 564 -22.84 16.95 13.31
N PHE A 565 -22.85 16.77 11.98
CA PHE A 565 -22.53 17.79 11.00
C PHE A 565 -23.61 17.87 9.88
N PRO A 566 -24.73 18.59 10.11
CA PRO A 566 -25.84 18.64 9.16
C PRO A 566 -25.46 19.17 7.76
N LYS A 567 -24.38 19.96 7.63
CA LYS A 567 -23.84 20.40 6.33
C LYS A 567 -23.39 19.23 5.43
N LEU A 568 -23.11 18.06 6.00
CA LEU A 568 -22.79 16.83 5.27
C LEU A 568 -24.03 16.04 4.82
N LEU A 569 -25.24 16.52 5.12
CA LEU A 569 -26.46 16.02 4.48
C LEU A 569 -26.51 16.50 3.03
N LEU A 570 -25.81 15.77 2.17
CA LEU A 570 -25.66 16.08 0.77
C LEU A 570 -26.67 15.30 -0.10
N ASN A 571 -27.04 15.91 -1.22
CA ASN A 571 -27.88 15.26 -2.24
C ASN A 571 -27.21 14.00 -2.83
N GLU A 572 -27.96 13.18 -3.55
CA GLU A 572 -27.35 12.03 -4.24
C GLU A 572 -26.43 12.47 -5.39
N PRO A 573 -25.29 11.78 -5.60
CA PRO A 573 -24.37 12.15 -6.67
C PRO A 573 -24.93 11.79 -8.04
N LYS A 574 -24.63 12.61 -9.06
CA LYS A 574 -24.97 12.31 -10.47
C LYS A 574 -24.22 11.10 -11.03
N PHE A 575 -23.02 10.82 -10.51
CA PHE A 575 -22.17 9.68 -10.87
C PHE A 575 -21.32 9.29 -9.66
N LEU A 576 -20.92 8.02 -9.57
CA LEU A 576 -19.93 7.60 -8.58
C LEU A 576 -18.58 7.51 -9.25
N MET A 577 -17.60 8.24 -8.74
CA MET A 577 -16.27 8.22 -9.31
C MET A 577 -15.38 7.31 -8.50
N ASN A 578 -14.80 6.31 -9.14
CA ASN A 578 -13.75 5.49 -8.56
C ASN A 578 -12.42 5.85 -9.20
N ILE A 579 -11.50 6.32 -8.36
CA ILE A 579 -10.12 6.59 -8.77
C ILE A 579 -9.41 5.25 -8.79
N GLN A 580 -9.04 4.79 -9.98
CA GLN A 580 -8.23 3.60 -10.17
C GLN A 580 -6.97 4.02 -10.90
N CYS A 581 -5.83 3.92 -10.23
CA CYS A 581 -4.56 4.24 -10.84
C CYS A 581 -4.13 3.09 -11.74
N GLU A 582 -3.74 3.35 -12.99
CA GLU A 582 -3.24 2.30 -13.86
C GLU A 582 -1.85 1.86 -13.46
N GLY A 583 -1.68 0.55 -13.29
CA GLY A 583 -0.36 -0.05 -13.23
C GLY A 583 0.51 0.37 -12.05
N LEU A 584 -0.13 0.83 -10.96
CA LEU A 584 0.41 0.67 -9.62
C LEU A 584 0.45 -0.81 -9.24
#